data_AF-A0A1B6K4F8-F1
#
_entry.id   AF-A0A1B6K4F8-F1
#
_cell.length_a   1.000
_cell.length_b   1.000
_cell.length_c   1.000
_cell.angle_alpha   90.00
_cell.angle_beta   90.00
_cell.angle_gamma   90.00
#
_symmetry.space_group_name_H-M   'P 1'
#
loop_
_entity.id
_entity.type
_entity.pdbx_description
1 polymer ?
#
loop_
_entity_poly.entity_id
_entity_poly.type
_entity_poly.pdbx_seq_one_letter_code
_entity_poly.pdbx_strand_id
1 'polypeptide(L)'
;MTVKTDVNFRITGPCLSLLLRDCECSLSDQMGFLVGEKSSVTIQTISDAEMEEEKIETTISINGTFPVGLPFVFCSSLGRVDETTLKEVLGSVEKEVVGWYSFRRNCNHSISLR
;
A
#
# COMPACT_ATOMS: atom_id res chain seq x y z
N MET A 1 -5.84 -11.73 27.13
CA MET A 1 -5.69 -10.29 26.81
C MET A 1 -5.78 -10.16 25.30
N THR A 2 -6.87 -9.58 24.80
CA THR A 2 -7.11 -9.47 23.35
C THR A 2 -6.57 -8.11 22.91
N VAL A 3 -5.36 -8.09 22.35
CA VAL A 3 -4.75 -6.84 21.88
C VAL A 3 -5.53 -6.34 20.68
N LYS A 4 -6.18 -5.18 20.84
CA LYS A 4 -6.93 -4.57 19.74
C LYS A 4 -5.93 -3.87 18.82
N THR A 5 -5.83 -4.36 17.59
CA THR A 5 -4.99 -3.77 16.54
C THR A 5 -5.83 -2.91 15.62
N ASP A 6 -5.44 -1.64 15.48
CA ASP A 6 -6.08 -0.69 14.59
C ASP A 6 -5.08 -0.26 13.52
N VAL A 7 -5.51 -0.18 12.27
CA VAL A 7 -4.64 0.12 11.13
C VAL A 7 -5.17 1.35 10.40
N ASN A 8 -4.39 2.42 10.42
CA ASN A 8 -4.69 3.68 9.76
C ASN A 8 -3.79 3.87 8.54
N PHE A 9 -4.36 4.31 7.42
CA PHE A 9 -3.62 4.66 6.22
C PHE A 9 -3.65 6.16 6.00
N ARG A 10 -2.48 6.75 5.74
CA ARG A 10 -2.33 8.17 5.43
C ARG A 10 -1.62 8.31 4.11
N ILE A 11 -2.13 9.16 3.23
CA ILE A 11 -1.46 9.54 1.99
C ILE A 11 -1.29 11.06 1.98
N THR A 12 -0.11 11.54 1.60
CA THR A 12 0.12 12.98 1.49
C THR A 12 -0.61 13.55 0.28
N GLY A 13 -1.12 14.78 0.38
CA GLY A 13 -1.81 15.45 -0.73
C GLY A 13 -0.97 15.55 -2.02
N PRO A 14 0.33 15.91 -1.96
CA PRO A 14 1.20 15.90 -3.12
C PRO A 14 1.35 14.49 -3.73
N CYS A 15 1.52 13.45 -2.92
CA CYS A 15 1.61 12.07 -3.40
C CYS A 15 0.31 11.64 -4.11
N LEU A 16 -0.84 11.91 -3.51
CA LEU A 16 -2.14 11.59 -4.10
C LEU A 16 -2.37 12.35 -5.41
N SER A 17 -2.07 13.65 -5.45
CA SER A 17 -2.26 14.46 -6.66
C SER A 17 -1.34 14.02 -7.80
N LEU A 18 -0.08 13.65 -7.51
CA LEU A 18 0.84 13.11 -8.51
C LEU A 18 0.36 11.76 -9.04
N LEU A 19 -0.05 10.85 -8.14
CA LEU A 19 -0.60 9.55 -8.52
C LEU A 19 -1.81 9.70 -9.46
N LEU A 20 -2.76 10.57 -9.11
CA LEU A 20 -3.94 10.80 -9.94
C LEU A 20 -3.56 11.39 -11.31
N ARG A 21 -2.63 12.35 -11.36
CA ARG A 21 -2.14 12.91 -12.61
C ARG A 21 -1.51 11.83 -13.49
N ASP A 22 -0.62 11.02 -12.93
CA ASP A 22 0.09 9.97 -13.68
C ASP A 22 -0.88 8.92 -14.22
N CYS A 23 -1.88 8.56 -13.42
CA CYS A 23 -2.99 7.70 -13.83
C CYS A 23 -3.80 8.32 -14.98
N GLU A 24 -4.11 9.61 -14.92
CA GLU A 24 -4.89 10.28 -15.96
C GLU A 24 -4.11 10.52 -17.26
N CYS A 25 -2.80 10.76 -17.19
CA CYS A 25 -1.93 10.88 -18.36
C CYS A 25 -1.67 9.54 -19.05
N SER A 26 -2.01 8.42 -18.41
CA SER A 26 -1.83 7.09 -18.94
C SER A 26 -2.85 6.74 -20.02
N LEU A 27 -2.41 6.09 -21.09
CA LEU A 27 -3.28 5.62 -22.18
C LEU A 27 -3.99 4.29 -21.85
N SER A 28 -3.56 3.59 -20.80
CA SER A 28 -4.04 2.25 -20.42
C SER A 28 -4.14 2.12 -18.91
N ASP A 29 -4.68 0.99 -18.44
CA ASP A 29 -4.61 0.62 -17.03
C ASP A 29 -3.16 0.65 -16.52
N GLN A 30 -2.99 1.06 -15.27
CA GLN A 30 -1.70 1.20 -14.62
C GLN A 30 -1.63 0.38 -13.33
N MET A 31 -0.40 0.04 -12.97
CA MET A 31 -0.07 -0.60 -11.71
C MET A 31 1.21 0.03 -11.17
N GLY A 32 1.31 0.12 -9.86
CA GLY A 32 2.54 0.57 -9.22
C GLY A 32 2.60 0.20 -7.76
N PHE A 33 3.72 0.55 -7.13
CA PHE A 33 3.95 0.34 -5.71
C PHE A 33 3.73 1.63 -4.93
N LEU A 34 3.30 1.49 -3.69
CA LEU A 34 3.14 2.56 -2.72
C LEU A 34 4.37 2.55 -1.81
N VAL A 35 5.05 3.69 -1.76
CA VAL A 35 6.31 3.84 -1.03
C VAL A 35 6.06 4.70 0.19
N GLY A 36 6.56 4.28 1.35
CA GLY A 36 6.22 4.90 2.61
C GLY A 36 6.87 4.23 3.81
N GLU A 37 6.28 4.51 4.97
CA GLU A 37 6.76 4.04 6.25
C GLU A 37 5.61 3.45 7.08
N LYS A 38 5.95 2.44 7.88
CA LYS A 38 5.04 1.84 8.86
C LYS A 38 5.48 2.27 10.24
N SER A 39 4.63 3.03 10.94
CA SER A 39 4.81 3.39 12.34
C SER A 39 3.81 2.62 13.20
N SER A 40 4.24 2.04 14.31
CA SER A 40 3.36 1.31 15.25
C SER A 40 3.51 1.91 16.64
N VAL A 41 2.39 2.36 17.21
CA VAL A 41 2.32 3.01 18.52
C VAL A 41 1.46 2.13 19.43
N THR A 42 2.03 1.70 20.55
CA THR A 42 1.28 1.01 21.60
C THR A 42 0.67 2.04 22.54
N ILE A 43 -0.66 2.04 22.62
CA ILE A 43 -1.45 2.89 23.50
C ILE A 43 -1.94 2.03 24.67
N GLN A 44 -1.49 2.37 25.86
CA GLN A 44 -1.99 1.81 27.10
C GLN A 44 -3.06 2.75 27.65
N THR A 45 -4.30 2.28 27.67
CA THR A 45 -5.41 3.05 28.24
C THR A 45 -5.64 2.57 29.67
N ILE A 46 -5.34 3.43 30.63
CA ILE A 46 -5.60 3.19 32.05
C ILE A 46 -6.98 3.79 32.35
N SER A 47 -7.95 2.94 32.71
CA SER A 47 -9.28 3.39 33.15
C SER A 47 -9.45 3.14 34.65
N ASP A 48 -10.33 3.91 35.30
CA ASP A 48 -10.66 3.78 36.72
C ASP A 48 -11.36 2.44 37.08
N ALA A 49 -11.62 1.58 36.09
CA ALA A 49 -12.29 0.29 36.24
C ALA A 49 -11.34 -0.91 36.49
N GLU A 50 -10.08 -0.69 36.91
CA GLU A 50 -9.05 -1.73 37.13
C GLU A 50 -8.79 -2.63 35.90
N MET A 51 -9.11 -2.14 34.69
CA MET A 51 -8.90 -2.88 33.44
C MET A 51 -7.84 -2.15 32.60
N GLU A 52 -6.66 -2.76 32.48
CA GLU A 52 -5.62 -2.31 31.55
C GLU A 52 -5.96 -2.76 30.13
N GLU A 53 -6.27 -1.81 29.25
CA GLU A 53 -6.47 -2.07 27.82
C GLU A 53 -5.22 -1.67 27.03
N GLU A 54 -4.57 -2.66 26.41
CA GLU A 54 -3.47 -2.44 25.47
C GLU A 54 -4.01 -2.43 24.02
N LYS A 55 -3.86 -1.28 23.35
CA LYS A 55 -4.20 -1.08 21.94
C LYS A 55 -2.94 -0.83 21.14
N ILE A 56 -2.76 -1.51 20.01
CA ILE A 56 -1.68 -1.21 19.08
C ILE A 56 -2.28 -0.47 17.88
N GLU A 57 -1.87 0.78 17.68
CA GLU A 57 -2.23 1.57 16.51
C GLU A 57 -1.07 1.56 15.50
N THR A 58 -1.30 0.94 14.35
CA THR A 58 -0.36 0.96 13.23
C THR A 58 -0.81 2.02 12.23
N THR A 59 0.06 3.00 11.95
CA THR A 59 -0.13 3.97 10.87
C THR A 59 0.81 3.66 9.72
N ILE A 60 0.26 3.49 8.52
CA ILE A 60 1.01 3.36 7.27
C ILE A 60 0.93 4.70 6.54
N SER A 61 2.05 5.40 6.46
CA SER A 61 2.18 6.70 5.81
C SER A 61 2.76 6.50 4.41
N ILE A 62 1.98 6.83 3.39
CA ILE A 62 2.34 6.75 1.97
C ILE A 62 2.86 8.12 1.53
N ASN A 63 4.16 8.17 1.23
CA ASN A 63 4.87 9.40 0.90
C ASN A 63 5.23 9.48 -0.59
N GLY A 64 5.22 8.35 -1.30
CA GLY A 64 5.53 8.30 -2.73
C GLY A 64 4.83 7.15 -3.45
N THR A 65 4.92 7.16 -4.77
CA THR A 65 4.45 6.07 -5.63
C THR A 65 5.53 5.70 -6.63
N PHE A 66 5.55 4.43 -7.03
CA PHE A 66 6.48 3.89 -8.00
C PHE A 66 5.68 3.21 -9.12
N PRO A 67 5.37 3.92 -10.21
CA PRO A 67 4.64 3.35 -11.34
C PRO A 67 5.48 2.31 -12.06
N VAL A 68 4.86 1.16 -12.40
CA VAL A 68 5.52 0.12 -13.21
C VAL A 68 5.15 0.36 -14.67
N GLY A 69 6.16 0.43 -15.55
CA GLY A 69 5.96 0.81 -16.95
C GLY A 69 5.08 -0.14 -17.76
N LEU A 70 5.03 -1.42 -17.38
CA LEU A 70 4.14 -2.42 -17.96
C LEU A 70 3.43 -3.15 -16.80
N PRO A 71 2.09 -3.14 -16.74
CA PRO A 71 1.38 -3.72 -15.62
C PRO A 71 1.61 -5.25 -15.59
N PHE A 72 1.87 -5.78 -14.39
CA PHE A 72 2.03 -7.22 -14.14
C PHE A 72 3.21 -7.90 -14.87
N VAL A 73 4.28 -7.19 -15.24
CA VAL A 73 5.49 -7.81 -15.87
C VAL A 73 6.08 -8.93 -15.02
N PHE A 74 6.02 -8.79 -13.70
CA PHE A 74 6.52 -9.77 -12.74
C PHE A 74 5.48 -10.84 -12.39
N CYS A 75 4.29 -10.85 -13.01
CA CYS A 75 3.26 -11.85 -12.76
C CYS A 75 2.96 -12.68 -14.00
N SER A 76 2.92 -14.01 -13.82
CA SER A 76 2.37 -14.92 -14.82
C SER A 76 0.87 -14.69 -15.04
N SER A 77 0.32 -15.21 -16.15
CA SER A 77 -1.12 -15.17 -16.44
C SER A 77 -1.99 -15.86 -15.38
N LEU A 78 -1.41 -16.75 -14.58
CA LEU A 78 -2.04 -17.42 -13.44
C LEU A 78 -1.86 -16.67 -12.10
N GLY A 79 -1.36 -15.43 -12.11
CA GLY A 79 -1.13 -14.63 -10.90
C GLY A 79 0.12 -15.03 -10.11
N ARG A 80 0.98 -15.90 -10.65
CA ARG A 80 2.25 -16.28 -10.00
C ARG A 80 3.27 -15.14 -10.12
N VAL A 81 3.74 -14.64 -8.99
CA VAL A 81 4.77 -13.60 -8.92
C VAL A 81 6.15 -14.23 -9.13
N ASP A 82 6.94 -13.68 -10.05
CA ASP A 82 8.36 -13.99 -10.20
C ASP A 82 9.19 -13.07 -9.30
N GLU A 83 9.72 -13.62 -8.22
CA GLU A 83 10.48 -12.85 -7.22
C GLU A 83 11.77 -12.23 -7.78
N THR A 84 12.40 -12.88 -8.75
CA THR A 84 13.59 -12.37 -9.44
C THR A 84 13.27 -11.09 -10.20
N THR A 85 12.27 -11.13 -11.08
CA THR A 85 11.83 -9.96 -11.85
C THR A 85 11.29 -8.87 -10.91
N LEU A 86 10.59 -9.24 -9.84
CA LEU A 86 10.09 -8.27 -8.86
C LEU A 86 11.22 -7.50 -8.16
N LYS A 87 12.28 -8.19 -7.74
CA LYS A 87 13.45 -7.55 -7.13
C LYS A 87 14.20 -6.66 -8.11
N GLU A 88 14.28 -7.05 -9.38
CA GLU A 88 14.87 -6.21 -10.42
C GLU A 88 14.06 -4.92 -10.66
N VAL A 89 12.72 -5.01 -10.63
CA VAL A 89 11.83 -3.85 -10.80
C VAL A 89 11.88 -2.91 -9.59
N LEU A 90 11.87 -3.46 -8.37
CA LEU A 90 11.84 -2.66 -7.14
C LEU A 90 13.23 -2.10 -6.77
N GLY A 91 14.31 -2.83 -7.07
CA GLY A 91 15.67 -2.42 -6.78
C GLY A 91 15.86 -1.96 -5.34
N SER A 92 16.31 -0.73 -5.13
CA SER A 92 16.51 -0.14 -3.81
C SER A 92 15.22 0.23 -3.08
N VAL A 93 14.11 0.36 -3.80
CA VAL A 93 12.81 0.84 -3.26
C VAL A 93 12.08 -0.27 -2.49
N GLU A 94 12.46 -1.54 -2.67
CA GLU A 94 11.84 -2.72 -2.03
C GLU A 94 11.61 -2.53 -0.52
N LYS A 95 12.57 -1.95 0.19
CA LYS A 95 12.51 -1.76 1.65
C LYS A 95 11.48 -0.74 2.11
N GLU A 96 11.12 0.18 1.23
CA GLU A 96 10.20 1.28 1.49
C GLU A 96 8.80 0.99 0.94
N VAL A 97 8.59 -0.15 0.29
CA VAL A 97 7.28 -0.55 -0.24
C VAL A 97 6.35 -0.91 0.92
N VAL A 98 5.25 -0.17 1.03
CA VAL A 98 4.19 -0.43 2.02
C VAL A 98 2.93 -1.03 1.38
N GLY A 99 2.87 -1.09 0.05
CA GLY A 99 1.75 -1.67 -0.67
C GLY A 99 1.86 -1.49 -2.18
N TRP A 100 0.75 -1.72 -2.88
CA TRP A 100 0.64 -1.54 -4.32
C TRP A 100 -0.73 -0.95 -4.68
N TYR A 101 -0.83 -0.37 -5.87
CA TYR A 101 -2.05 0.16 -6.42
C TYR A 101 -2.30 -0.37 -7.84
N SER A 102 -3.56 -0.45 -8.21
CA SER A 102 -4.00 -0.68 -9.59
C SER A 102 -5.03 0.36 -9.96
N PHE A 103 -4.74 1.07 -11.05
CA PHE A 103 -5.65 2.01 -11.67
C PHE A 103 -6.30 1.34 -12.88
N ARG A 104 -7.63 1.27 -12.85
CA ARG A 104 -8.44 0.70 -13.93
C ARG A 104 -9.52 1.70 -14.31
N ARG A 105 -9.60 2.03 -15.60
CA ARG A 105 -10.60 2.98 -16.11
C ARG A 105 -11.94 2.27 -16.30
N ASN A 106 -13.04 2.97 -16.00
CA ASN A 106 -14.41 2.51 -16.25
C ASN A 106 -14.75 1.13 -15.68
N CYS A 107 -14.13 0.76 -14.55
CA CYS A 107 -14.32 -0.53 -13.89
C CYS A 107 -15.04 -0.37 -12.55
N ASN A 108 -15.68 -1.44 -12.09
CA ASN A 108 -16.25 -1.50 -10.75
C ASN A 108 -15.15 -1.42 -9.70
N HIS A 109 -15.47 -0.81 -8.56
CA HIS A 109 -14.60 -0.78 -7.38
C HIS A 109 -14.66 -2.14 -6.65
N SER A 110 -14.10 -3.17 -7.29
CA SER A 110 -14.01 -4.53 -6.76
C SER A 110 -12.68 -5.17 -7.15
N ILE A 111 -12.14 -6.04 -6.31
CA ILE A 111 -10.91 -6.78 -6.60
C ILE A 111 -11.12 -7.67 -7.84
N SER A 112 -10.11 -7.74 -8.71
CA SER A 112 -10.09 -8.63 -9.88
C SER A 112 -9.64 -10.04 -9.50
N LEU A 113 -9.99 -11.05 -10.31
CA LEU A 113 -9.58 -12.45 -10.11
C LEU A 113 -8.13 -12.75 -10.55
N ARG A 114 -7.41 -11.78 -11.11
CA ARG A 114 -6.02 -11.96 -11.55
C ARG A 114 -5.08 -12.11 -10.36
#